data_AF-A0A7V6B482-F1
#
_entry.id   AF-A0A7V6B482-F1
#
_cell.length_a   1.000
_cell.length_b   1.000
_cell.length_c   1.000
_cell.angle_alpha   90.00
_cell.angle_beta   90.00
_cell.angle_gamma   90.00
#
_symmetry.space_group_name_H-M   'P 1'
#
loop_
_entity.id
_entity.type
_entity.pdbx_description
1 polymer ?
#
loop_
_entity_poly.entity_id
_entity_poly.type
_entity_poly.pdbx_seq_one_letter_code
_entity_poly.pdbx_strand_id
1 'polypeptide(L)'
;MKEISADAFLFIEVKDRVYKYEITKATTTIGSAQENIVRIKDPTVSPYHCLLSYVDGHFYVRRLGDAPVHIGDDVLESYSEEIRYSDLLRIGDVKIRLAKGGALSDVALLFVVYHAGRDDERDWEVFCTRKTQIAVGGKEGGLLLPGLNERVASIENYGLYAQYVVPAEGKRVLLNDEVISGRKRLNDLDVLSVSSFAIRVRLLSHLALENPEAMLWPEALRRLVVPKER
;
A
#
# COMPACT_ATOMS: atom_id res chain seq x y z
N MET A 1 15.04 -5.16 -25.34
CA MET A 1 14.11 -5.94 -24.47
C MET A 1 12.75 -5.30 -24.59
N LYS A 2 11.66 -6.08 -24.69
CA LYS A 2 10.31 -5.52 -24.73
C LYS A 2 9.94 -4.96 -23.36
N GLU A 3 9.54 -3.69 -23.34
CA GLU A 3 8.88 -3.07 -22.18
C GLU A 3 7.47 -3.65 -22.04
N ILE A 4 6.92 -3.63 -20.82
CA ILE A 4 5.53 -4.04 -20.61
C ILE A 4 4.60 -2.87 -20.94
N SER A 5 3.40 -3.19 -21.41
CA SER A 5 2.35 -2.19 -21.66
C SER A 5 1.56 -1.80 -20.41
N ALA A 6 1.84 -2.43 -19.26
CA ALA A 6 1.12 -2.24 -18.02
C ALA A 6 1.90 -1.36 -17.04
N ASP A 7 1.20 -0.44 -16.37
CA ASP A 7 1.72 0.23 -15.17
C ASP A 7 1.54 -0.73 -13.99
N ALA A 8 2.64 -1.31 -13.50
CA ALA A 8 2.62 -2.37 -12.50
C ALA A 8 3.80 -2.26 -11.53
N PHE A 9 3.51 -2.57 -10.26
CA PHE A 9 4.48 -2.48 -9.17
C PHE A 9 4.55 -3.79 -8.37
N LEU A 10 5.73 -4.08 -7.84
CA LEU A 10 5.92 -5.04 -6.76
C LEU A 10 6.12 -4.29 -5.45
N PHE A 11 5.31 -4.63 -4.45
CA PHE A 11 5.54 -4.24 -3.07
C PHE A 11 6.17 -5.40 -2.32
N ILE A 12 7.41 -5.23 -1.89
CA ILE A 12 8.26 -6.29 -1.33
C ILE A 12 8.42 -5.98 0.17
N GLU A 13 7.77 -6.79 1.01
CA GLU A 13 7.84 -6.70 2.47
C GLU A 13 8.94 -7.63 2.99
N VAL A 14 9.99 -7.05 3.56
CA VAL A 14 11.10 -7.77 4.21
C VAL A 14 11.18 -7.29 5.65
N LYS A 15 10.78 -8.14 6.59
CA LYS A 15 10.65 -7.78 8.02
C LYS A 15 9.76 -6.53 8.14
N ASP A 16 10.26 -5.46 8.73
CA ASP A 16 9.51 -4.20 8.95
C ASP A 16 9.61 -3.19 7.80
N ARG A 17 10.24 -3.56 6.67
CA ARG A 17 10.47 -2.65 5.55
C ARG A 17 9.66 -3.05 4.33
N VAL A 18 9.07 -2.04 3.68
CA VAL A 18 8.35 -2.23 2.41
C VAL A 18 9.06 -1.46 1.29
N TYR A 19 9.57 -2.20 0.31
CA TYR A 19 10.16 -1.66 -0.90
C TYR A 19 9.12 -1.65 -2.02
N LYS A 20 9.20 -0.64 -2.88
CA LYS A 20 8.38 -0.53 -4.08
C LYS A 20 9.30 -0.65 -5.29
N TYR A 21 8.97 -1.55 -6.20
CA TYR A 21 9.70 -1.76 -7.44
C TYR A 21 8.74 -1.63 -8.63
N GLU A 22 9.09 -0.80 -9.61
CA GLU A 22 8.32 -0.65 -10.84
C GLU A 22 8.74 -1.70 -11.85
N ILE A 23 7.78 -2.45 -12.39
CA ILE A 23 8.04 -3.48 -13.38
C ILE A 23 8.15 -2.80 -14.74
N THR A 24 9.37 -2.62 -15.25
CA THR A 24 9.61 -1.98 -16.56
C THR A 24 9.93 -2.99 -17.67
N LYS A 25 10.19 -4.26 -17.32
CA LYS A 25 10.62 -5.31 -18.25
C LYS A 25 9.62 -6.46 -18.28
N ALA A 26 9.42 -7.05 -19.46
CA ALA A 26 8.56 -8.23 -19.64
C ALA A 26 9.02 -9.46 -18.85
N THR A 27 10.26 -9.46 -18.38
CA THR A 27 10.82 -10.54 -17.56
C THR A 27 11.60 -9.92 -16.42
N THR A 28 11.27 -10.31 -15.19
CA THR A 28 11.86 -9.82 -13.94
C THR A 28 12.30 -11.01 -13.10
N THR A 29 13.61 -11.21 -12.98
CA THR A 29 14.21 -12.23 -12.10
C THR A 29 14.24 -11.75 -10.66
N ILE A 30 13.85 -12.61 -9.72
CA ILE A 30 13.77 -12.30 -8.29
C ILE A 30 14.60 -13.34 -7.51
N GLY A 31 15.51 -12.87 -6.66
CA GLY A 31 16.38 -13.73 -5.86
C GLY A 31 17.42 -12.95 -5.07
N SER A 32 18.30 -13.65 -4.36
CA SER A 32 19.36 -13.02 -3.55
C SER A 32 20.67 -12.74 -4.31
N ALA A 33 20.87 -13.41 -5.45
CA ALA A 33 22.03 -13.22 -6.32
C ALA A 33 22.05 -11.81 -6.95
N GLN A 34 23.24 -11.32 -7.29
CA GLN A 34 23.44 -9.93 -7.75
C GLN A 34 22.91 -9.70 -9.17
N GLU A 35 22.78 -10.77 -9.93
CA GLU A 35 22.34 -10.82 -11.31
C GLU A 35 20.81 -10.68 -11.45
N ASN A 36 20.07 -10.83 -10.34
CA ASN A 36 18.62 -10.63 -10.35
C ASN A 36 18.26 -9.17 -10.55
N ILE A 37 17.21 -8.94 -11.33
CA ILE A 37 16.64 -7.61 -11.53
C ILE A 37 16.09 -7.07 -10.21
N VAL A 38 15.36 -7.91 -9.46
CA VAL A 38 14.91 -7.61 -8.10
C VAL A 38 15.74 -8.45 -7.13
N ARG A 39 16.77 -7.81 -6.57
CA ARG A 39 17.66 -8.44 -5.59
C ARG A 39 17.13 -8.28 -4.17
N ILE A 40 16.92 -9.39 -3.48
CA ILE A 40 16.45 -9.40 -2.09
C ILE A 40 17.52 -10.06 -1.21
N LYS A 41 18.16 -9.27 -0.34
CA LYS A 41 19.23 -9.73 0.57
C LYS A 41 18.64 -10.34 1.85
N ASP A 42 17.83 -11.37 1.70
CA ASP A 42 17.29 -12.15 2.81
C ASP A 42 17.82 -13.60 2.72
N PRO A 43 18.30 -14.19 3.83
CA PRO A 43 18.89 -15.54 3.81
C PRO A 43 17.89 -16.64 3.46
N THR A 44 16.58 -16.41 3.59
CA THR A 44 15.54 -17.37 3.20
C THR A 44 15.23 -17.34 1.70
N VAL A 45 15.77 -16.36 0.98
CA VAL A 45 15.58 -16.21 -0.47
C VAL A 45 16.74 -16.84 -1.22
N SER A 46 16.44 -17.90 -1.98
CA SER A 46 17.39 -18.56 -2.89
C SER A 46 18.07 -17.60 -3.89
N PRO A 47 19.28 -17.92 -4.36
CA PRO A 47 20.02 -17.11 -5.33
C PRO A 47 19.19 -16.72 -6.57
N TYR A 48 18.46 -17.67 -7.15
CA TYR A 48 17.50 -17.47 -8.24
C TYR A 48 16.18 -18.10 -7.82
N HIS A 49 15.29 -17.33 -7.20
CA HIS A 49 14.11 -17.88 -6.53
C HIS A 49 12.96 -18.09 -7.52
N CYS A 50 12.57 -17.02 -8.21
CA CYS A 50 11.49 -17.07 -9.19
C CYS A 50 11.68 -16.06 -10.32
N LEU A 51 10.91 -16.28 -11.37
CA LEU A 51 10.82 -15.42 -12.54
C LEU A 51 9.39 -14.91 -12.67
N LEU A 52 9.24 -13.59 -12.69
CA LEU A 52 7.99 -12.96 -13.08
C LEU A 52 8.05 -12.60 -14.57
N SER A 53 7.08 -13.06 -15.34
CA SER A 53 6.96 -12.76 -16.77
C SER A 53 5.64 -12.07 -17.09
N TYR A 54 5.64 -11.18 -18.07
CA TYR A 54 4.43 -10.55 -18.61
C TYR A 54 4.27 -10.98 -20.07
N VAL A 55 3.23 -11.76 -20.35
CA VAL A 55 2.96 -12.36 -21.67
C VAL A 55 1.49 -12.15 -21.98
N ASP A 56 1.21 -11.59 -23.16
CA ASP A 56 -0.14 -11.40 -23.69
C ASP A 56 -1.12 -10.67 -22.75
N GLY A 57 -0.60 -9.74 -21.92
CA GLY A 57 -1.42 -8.97 -20.98
C GLY A 57 -1.52 -9.56 -19.57
N HIS A 58 -0.94 -10.74 -19.35
CA HIS A 58 -1.03 -11.48 -18.10
C HIS A 58 0.34 -11.63 -17.42
N PHE A 59 0.34 -11.65 -16.09
CA PHE A 59 1.53 -11.93 -15.30
C PHE A 59 1.61 -13.41 -14.95
N TYR A 60 2.79 -13.99 -15.05
CA TYR A 60 3.07 -15.37 -14.69
C TYR A 60 4.27 -15.44 -13.77
N VAL A 61 4.18 -16.27 -12.74
CA VAL A 61 5.30 -16.59 -11.85
C VAL A 61 5.79 -18.01 -12.13
N ARG A 62 7.10 -18.16 -12.28
CA ARG A 62 7.78 -19.45 -12.53
C ARG A 62 8.87 -19.69 -11.51
N ARG A 63 9.00 -20.93 -11.02
CA ARG A 63 10.10 -21.34 -10.13
C ARG A 63 11.40 -21.48 -10.94
N LEU A 64 12.50 -20.95 -10.41
CA LEU A 64 13.82 -21.09 -11.02
C LEU A 64 14.71 -22.14 -10.35
N GLY A 65 14.26 -22.73 -9.24
CA GLY A 65 14.95 -23.81 -8.54
C GLY A 65 14.02 -24.54 -7.56
N ASP A 66 14.62 -25.30 -6.64
CA ASP A 66 13.87 -26.17 -5.73
C ASP A 66 13.15 -25.43 -4.60
N ALA A 67 13.52 -24.17 -4.34
CA ALA A 67 12.88 -23.39 -3.30
C ALA A 67 11.38 -23.16 -3.61
N PRO A 68 10.51 -23.25 -2.58
CA PRO A 68 9.09 -23.08 -2.76
C PRO A 68 8.73 -21.62 -3.01
N VAL A 69 7.82 -21.41 -3.95
CA VAL A 69 7.10 -20.15 -4.13
C VAL A 69 5.68 -20.41 -3.71
N HIS A 70 5.07 -19.53 -2.92
CA HIS A 70 3.66 -19.63 -2.58
C HIS A 70 2.87 -18.51 -3.26
N ILE A 71 1.63 -18.81 -3.64
CA ILE A 71 0.62 -17.83 -4.06
C ILE A 71 -0.52 -17.90 -3.04
N GLY A 72 -0.68 -16.84 -2.23
CA GLY A 72 -1.53 -16.89 -1.05
C GLY A 72 -0.98 -17.88 -0.02
N ASP A 73 -1.78 -18.91 0.29
CA ASP A 73 -1.42 -20.00 1.20
C ASP A 73 -0.94 -21.27 0.48
N ASP A 74 -1.11 -21.33 -0.85
CA ASP A 74 -0.81 -22.51 -1.65
C ASP A 74 0.63 -22.50 -2.15
N VAL A 75 1.28 -23.66 -2.12
CA VAL A 75 2.59 -23.85 -2.76
C VAL A 75 2.38 -23.94 -4.27
N LEU A 76 3.24 -23.28 -5.02
CA LEU A 76 3.29 -23.38 -6.48
C LEU A 76 3.76 -24.78 -6.90
N GLU A 77 2.80 -25.65 -7.20
CA GLU A 77 3.03 -27.04 -7.62
C GLU A 77 3.48 -27.13 -9.09
N SER A 78 2.84 -26.36 -9.96
CA SER A 78 3.21 -26.24 -11.36
C SER A 78 4.51 -25.47 -11.53
N TYR A 79 5.14 -25.66 -12.69
CA TYR A 79 6.35 -24.92 -13.02
C TYR A 79 6.10 -23.42 -13.24
N SER A 80 4.90 -23.06 -13.68
CA SER A 80 4.46 -21.68 -13.92
C SER A 80 2.97 -21.56 -13.66
N GLU A 81 2.53 -20.48 -13.02
CA GLU A 81 1.12 -20.14 -12.83
C GLU A 81 0.87 -18.67 -13.17
N GLU A 82 -0.35 -18.36 -13.61
CA GLU A 82 -0.81 -16.99 -13.78
C GLU A 82 -1.04 -16.35 -12.40
N ILE A 83 -0.68 -15.08 -12.26
CA ILE A 83 -0.96 -14.28 -11.07
C ILE A 83 -1.70 -13.00 -11.45
N ARG A 84 -2.53 -12.55 -10.53
CA ARG A 84 -3.37 -11.36 -10.68
C ARG A 84 -2.89 -10.24 -9.77
N TYR A 85 -3.36 -9.03 -10.05
CA TYR A 85 -3.16 -7.92 -9.14
C TYR A 85 -3.79 -8.23 -7.77
N SER A 86 -3.13 -7.77 -6.71
CA SER A 86 -3.41 -8.05 -5.30
C SER A 86 -3.00 -9.44 -4.81
N ASP A 87 -2.58 -10.35 -5.69
CA ASP A 87 -2.04 -11.65 -5.27
C ASP A 87 -0.80 -11.47 -4.40
N LEU A 88 -0.72 -12.31 -3.37
CA LEU A 88 0.41 -12.37 -2.45
C LEU A 88 1.32 -13.51 -2.87
N LEU A 89 2.51 -13.18 -3.34
CA LEU A 89 3.58 -14.16 -3.48
C LEU A 89 4.37 -14.24 -2.17
N ARG A 90 4.77 -15.45 -1.77
CA ARG A 90 5.74 -15.64 -0.68
C ARG A 90 6.93 -16.44 -1.17
N ILE A 91 8.12 -15.94 -0.87
CA ILE A 91 9.40 -16.60 -1.14
C ILE A 91 10.26 -16.53 0.12
N GLY A 92 10.50 -17.69 0.75
CA GLY A 92 11.03 -17.71 2.12
C GLY A 92 10.12 -16.89 3.08
N ASP A 93 10.73 -15.99 3.84
CA ASP A 93 10.03 -15.08 4.77
C ASP A 93 9.56 -13.77 4.12
N VAL A 94 9.82 -13.60 2.82
CA VAL A 94 9.52 -12.36 2.09
C VAL A 94 8.14 -12.44 1.45
N LYS A 95 7.36 -11.38 1.61
CA LYS A 95 6.05 -11.22 0.98
C LYS A 95 6.16 -10.23 -0.18
N ILE A 96 5.59 -10.58 -1.33
CA ILE A 96 5.60 -9.73 -2.52
C ILE A 96 4.16 -9.60 -3.01
N ARG A 97 3.69 -8.36 -3.19
CA ARG A 97 2.37 -8.09 -3.78
C ARG A 97 2.54 -7.50 -5.16
N LEU A 98 1.86 -8.09 -6.13
CA LEU A 98 1.70 -7.49 -7.45
C LEU A 98 0.56 -6.47 -7.37
N ALA A 99 0.82 -5.25 -7.81
CA ALA A 99 -0.16 -4.18 -7.73
C ALA A 99 -0.28 -3.44 -9.08
N LYS A 100 -1.50 -3.03 -9.40
CA LYS A 100 -1.80 -2.27 -10.60
C LYS A 100 -1.52 -0.80 -10.34
N GLY A 101 -0.77 -0.17 -11.23
CA GLY A 101 -0.56 1.27 -11.25
C GLY A 101 -1.76 2.04 -11.81
N GLY A 102 -1.47 3.23 -12.34
CA GLY A 102 -2.44 4.18 -12.87
C GLY A 102 -2.81 5.28 -11.86
N ALA A 103 -3.73 6.16 -12.28
CA ALA A 103 -4.14 7.30 -11.46
C ALA A 103 -5.15 6.93 -10.36
N LEU A 104 -5.92 5.85 -10.56
CA LEU A 104 -7.01 5.43 -9.67
C LEU A 104 -6.87 3.97 -9.26
N SER A 105 -7.20 3.69 -8.01
CA SER A 105 -7.29 2.38 -7.40
C SER A 105 -8.72 1.82 -7.46
N ASP A 106 -8.85 0.50 -7.40
CA ASP A 106 -10.08 -0.24 -7.13
C ASP A 106 -10.51 -0.23 -5.65
N VAL A 107 -9.67 0.32 -4.77
CA VAL A 107 -10.00 0.61 -3.36
C VAL A 107 -10.13 2.12 -3.17
N ALA A 108 -11.15 2.56 -2.44
CA ALA A 108 -11.22 3.93 -1.94
C ALA A 108 -10.67 4.04 -0.52
N LEU A 109 -10.09 5.19 -0.24
CA LEU A 109 -9.70 5.60 1.09
C LEU A 109 -10.65 6.68 1.57
N LEU A 110 -11.22 6.46 2.75
CA LEU A 110 -11.99 7.47 3.47
C LEU A 110 -11.17 7.90 4.69
N PHE A 111 -10.83 9.17 4.73
CA PHE A 111 -10.10 9.81 5.82
C PHE A 111 -11.10 10.61 6.66
N VAL A 112 -11.07 10.39 7.97
CA VAL A 112 -11.75 11.25 8.94
C VAL A 112 -10.69 12.00 9.72
N VAL A 113 -10.63 13.31 9.53
CA VAL A 113 -9.58 14.19 10.03
C VAL A 113 -10.08 14.95 11.25
N TYR A 114 -9.27 14.98 12.30
CA TYR A 114 -9.53 15.68 13.54
C TYR A 114 -8.39 16.65 13.85
N HIS A 115 -8.72 17.85 14.29
CA HIS A 115 -7.74 18.73 14.92
C HIS A 115 -7.55 18.35 16.40
N ALA A 116 -6.30 18.32 16.87
CA ALA A 116 -5.94 18.12 18.26
C ALA A 116 -6.35 19.39 19.03
N GLY A 117 -7.43 19.28 19.79
CA GLY A 117 -8.05 20.35 20.58
C GLY A 117 -8.94 19.76 21.67
N ARG A 118 -9.60 20.60 22.47
CA ARG A 118 -10.59 20.13 23.47
C ARG A 118 -11.78 19.49 22.76
N ASP A 119 -12.33 18.45 23.39
CA ASP A 119 -13.28 17.52 22.77
C ASP A 119 -14.64 18.14 22.37
N ASP A 120 -15.00 19.27 22.98
CA ASP A 120 -16.23 20.01 22.74
C ASP A 120 -16.20 20.91 21.49
N GLU A 121 -15.02 21.11 20.89
CA GLU A 121 -14.80 22.01 19.75
C GLU A 121 -14.07 21.34 18.56
N ARG A 122 -13.95 19.99 18.53
CA ARG A 122 -13.25 19.31 17.43
C ARG A 122 -14.10 19.29 16.17
N ASP A 123 -13.89 20.29 15.33
CA ASP A 123 -14.23 20.20 13.92
C ASP A 123 -13.58 18.95 13.31
N TRP A 124 -14.38 18.22 12.54
CA TRP A 124 -13.91 17.06 11.80
C TRP A 124 -14.25 17.22 10.33
N GLU A 125 -13.33 16.77 9.50
CA GLU A 125 -13.49 16.78 8.05
C GLU A 125 -13.42 15.35 7.51
N VAL A 126 -14.14 15.10 6.43
CA VAL A 126 -14.09 13.83 5.72
C VAL A 126 -13.59 14.04 4.31
N PHE A 127 -12.61 13.24 3.92
CA PHE A 127 -12.06 13.22 2.58
C PHE A 127 -12.11 11.78 2.04
N CYS A 128 -12.74 11.59 0.88
CA CYS A 128 -12.79 10.28 0.22
C CYS A 128 -12.10 10.37 -1.13
N THR A 129 -11.27 9.37 -1.47
CA THR A 129 -10.55 9.36 -2.73
C THR A 129 -10.18 7.95 -3.17
N ARG A 130 -9.99 7.80 -4.48
CA ARG A 130 -9.43 6.60 -5.11
C ARG A 130 -8.06 6.83 -5.73
N LYS A 131 -7.47 8.02 -5.58
CA LYS A 131 -6.16 8.33 -6.15
C LYS A 131 -5.13 7.33 -5.63
N THR A 132 -4.25 6.84 -6.51
CA THR A 132 -3.17 5.91 -6.13
C THR A 132 -2.05 6.59 -5.33
N GLN A 133 -1.94 7.92 -5.43
CA GLN A 133 -1.02 8.73 -4.68
C GLN A 133 -1.71 9.99 -4.17
N ILE A 134 -1.56 10.25 -2.87
CA ILE A 134 -2.17 11.38 -2.19
C ILE A 134 -1.08 12.00 -1.30
N ALA A 135 -0.77 13.28 -1.50
CA ALA A 135 0.06 14.01 -0.54
C ALA A 135 -0.80 14.44 0.67
N VAL A 136 -0.25 14.32 1.86
CA VAL A 136 -0.87 14.75 3.12
C VAL A 136 -0.14 15.99 3.60
N GLY A 137 -0.90 17.05 3.90
CA GLY A 137 -0.39 18.37 4.27
C GLY A 137 0.13 19.19 3.09
N GLY A 138 0.31 20.50 3.32
CA GLY A 138 0.80 21.43 2.30
C GLY A 138 -0.20 21.72 1.21
N LYS A 139 0.20 22.51 0.21
CA LYS A 139 -0.65 22.89 -0.93
C LYS A 139 -0.67 21.86 -2.06
N GLU A 140 0.11 20.78 -1.95
CA GLU A 140 0.22 19.75 -2.97
C GLU A 140 -0.98 18.80 -2.91
N GLY A 141 -2.08 19.17 -3.58
CA GLY A 141 -3.02 18.32 -4.34
C GLY A 141 -3.75 17.09 -3.74
N GLY A 142 -3.54 16.73 -2.47
CA GLY A 142 -4.15 15.54 -1.85
C GLY A 142 -5.11 15.87 -0.71
N LEU A 143 -4.66 15.58 0.51
CA LEU A 143 -5.34 15.87 1.76
C LEU A 143 -4.71 17.11 2.39
N LEU A 144 -5.36 18.27 2.21
CA LEU A 144 -4.90 19.53 2.77
C LEU A 144 -5.16 19.53 4.29
N LEU A 145 -4.14 19.89 5.06
CA LEU A 145 -4.27 20.05 6.51
C LEU A 145 -3.99 21.52 6.86
N PRO A 146 -4.96 22.26 7.40
CA PRO A 146 -4.78 23.68 7.74
C PRO A 146 -3.53 23.93 8.59
N GLY A 147 -2.78 24.98 8.26
CA GLY A 147 -1.54 25.34 8.96
C GLY A 147 -0.29 24.58 8.51
N LEU A 148 -0.40 23.54 7.68
CA LEU A 148 0.76 22.89 7.06
C LEU A 148 1.03 23.48 5.68
N ASN A 149 2.25 23.97 5.46
CA ASN A 149 2.65 24.59 4.18
C ASN A 149 3.31 23.62 3.20
N GLU A 150 3.73 22.45 3.67
CA GLU A 150 4.46 21.44 2.91
C GLU A 150 3.88 20.05 3.14
N ARG A 151 4.22 19.13 2.23
CA ARG A 151 3.86 17.71 2.36
C ARG A 151 4.57 17.09 3.56
N VAL A 152 3.80 16.44 4.42
CA VAL A 152 4.31 15.73 5.61
C VAL A 152 4.35 14.21 5.42
N ALA A 153 3.46 13.67 4.58
CA ALA A 153 3.45 12.27 4.19
C ALA A 153 2.85 12.10 2.79
N SER A 154 3.02 10.91 2.23
CA SER A 154 2.25 10.43 1.08
C SER A 154 1.48 9.19 1.47
N ILE A 155 0.26 9.06 0.95
CA ILE A 155 -0.53 7.83 0.97
C ILE A 155 -0.46 7.22 -0.41
N GLU A 156 -0.05 5.96 -0.47
CA GLU A 156 -0.02 5.12 -1.65
C GLU A 156 -1.20 4.13 -1.58
N ASN A 157 -2.01 4.03 -2.62
CA ASN A 157 -3.20 3.18 -2.67
C ASN A 157 -3.24 2.42 -4.00
N TYR A 158 -2.65 1.24 -4.04
CA TYR A 158 -2.49 0.46 -5.28
C TYR A 158 -3.40 -0.78 -5.33
N GLY A 159 -4.58 -0.66 -4.72
CA GLY A 159 -5.59 -1.71 -4.69
C GLY A 159 -5.51 -2.57 -3.45
N LEU A 160 -6.33 -3.62 -3.39
CA LEU A 160 -6.55 -4.38 -2.16
C LEU A 160 -5.24 -4.87 -1.53
N TYR A 161 -5.04 -4.56 -0.25
CA TYR A 161 -3.83 -4.91 0.51
C TYR A 161 -2.53 -4.19 0.10
N ALA A 162 -2.59 -3.20 -0.80
CA ALA A 162 -1.46 -2.40 -1.25
C ALA A 162 -1.64 -0.91 -0.89
N GLN A 163 -2.06 -0.65 0.35
CA GLN A 163 -2.14 0.69 0.93
C GLN A 163 -0.95 0.96 1.84
N TYR A 164 -0.31 2.12 1.68
CA TYR A 164 0.84 2.48 2.48
C TYR A 164 0.85 3.96 2.83
N VAL A 165 1.43 4.27 3.98
CA VAL A 165 1.87 5.62 4.34
C VAL A 165 3.38 5.70 4.18
N VAL A 166 3.86 6.80 3.61
CA VAL A 166 5.28 7.11 3.44
C VAL A 166 5.54 8.48 4.04
N PRO A 167 6.26 8.59 5.18
CA PRO A 167 6.62 9.89 5.73
C PRO A 167 7.53 10.65 4.77
N ALA A 168 7.33 11.97 4.64
CA ALA A 168 8.28 12.81 3.93
C ALA A 168 9.60 12.90 4.73
N GLU A 169 10.71 13.15 4.04
CA GLU A 169 12.03 13.21 4.66
C GLU A 169 12.07 14.25 5.80
N GLY A 170 12.59 13.82 6.96
CA GLY A 170 12.68 14.67 8.15
C GLY A 170 11.35 14.99 8.85
N LYS A 171 10.21 14.45 8.37
CA LYS A 171 8.90 14.69 8.99
C LYS A 171 8.54 13.59 9.97
N ARG A 172 7.97 14.00 11.10
CA ARG A 172 7.46 13.09 12.13
C ARG A 172 6.01 12.73 11.82
N VAL A 173 5.78 11.46 11.52
CA VAL A 173 4.45 10.87 11.30
C VAL A 173 4.32 9.67 12.24
N LEU A 174 3.17 9.55 12.89
CA LEU A 174 2.85 8.38 13.70
C LEU A 174 1.76 7.56 13.00
N LEU A 175 1.89 6.25 13.05
CA LEU A 175 0.84 5.30 12.69
C LEU A 175 0.50 4.50 13.96
N ASN A 176 -0.72 4.65 14.46
CA ASN A 176 -1.19 4.01 15.69
C ASN A 176 -0.23 4.25 16.88
N ASP A 177 0.21 5.50 17.06
CA ASP A 177 1.16 5.97 18.08
C ASP A 177 2.62 5.51 17.93
N GLU A 178 2.95 4.77 16.86
CA GLU A 178 4.32 4.40 16.50
C GLU A 178 4.90 5.41 15.50
N VAL A 179 6.07 5.98 15.78
CA VAL A 179 6.78 6.84 14.82
C VAL A 179 7.27 5.98 13.65
N ILE A 180 6.85 6.32 12.43
CA ILE A 180 7.31 5.65 11.22
C ILE A 180 8.41 6.45 10.53
N SER A 181 9.44 5.75 10.03
CA SER A 181 10.58 6.35 9.31
C SER A 181 10.65 5.94 7.84
N GLY A 182 9.69 5.17 7.35
CA GLY A 182 9.64 4.64 6.00
C GLY A 182 8.24 4.16 5.62
N ARG A 183 8.13 3.52 4.46
CA ARG A 183 6.87 2.98 3.97
C ARG A 183 6.33 1.94 4.96
N LYS A 184 5.14 2.20 5.50
CA LYS A 184 4.42 1.29 6.40
C LYS A 184 3.04 1.01 5.81
N ARG A 185 2.60 -0.23 5.91
CA ARG A 185 1.28 -0.65 5.44
C ARG A 185 0.18 0.03 6.25
N LEU A 186 -0.86 0.48 5.56
CA LEU A 186 -2.10 0.97 6.17
C LEU A 186 -3.15 -0.14 6.18
N ASN A 187 -3.86 -0.24 7.29
CA ASN A 187 -4.98 -1.14 7.51
C ASN A 187 -6.27 -0.35 7.75
N ASP A 188 -7.41 -1.04 7.69
CA ASP A 188 -8.68 -0.43 8.05
C ASP A 188 -8.66 0.02 9.52
N LEU A 189 -9.16 1.23 9.77
CA LEU A 189 -9.23 1.90 11.09
C LEU A 189 -7.89 2.39 11.66
N ASP A 190 -6.79 2.28 10.92
CA ASP A 190 -5.52 2.87 11.33
C ASP A 190 -5.65 4.38 11.57
N VAL A 191 -4.90 4.89 12.54
CA VAL A 191 -4.85 6.32 12.89
C VAL A 191 -3.47 6.86 12.56
N LEU A 192 -3.44 7.82 11.64
CA LEU A 192 -2.26 8.60 11.30
C LEU A 192 -2.25 9.88 12.13
N SER A 193 -1.20 10.14 12.89
CA SER A 193 -1.03 11.40 13.61
C SER A 193 0.10 12.21 13.00
N VAL A 194 -0.21 13.46 12.64
CA VAL A 194 0.75 14.38 12.03
C VAL A 194 0.54 15.80 12.57
N SER A 195 1.58 16.38 13.16
CA SER A 195 1.47 17.69 13.84
C SER A 195 0.33 17.68 14.88
N SER A 196 -0.60 18.61 14.81
CA SER A 196 -1.83 18.68 15.61
C SER A 196 -3.02 17.96 14.97
N PHE A 197 -2.82 17.03 14.03
CA PHE A 197 -3.93 16.31 13.39
C PHE A 197 -3.89 14.82 13.69
N ALA A 198 -5.07 14.23 13.91
CA ALA A 198 -5.29 12.79 13.89
C ALA A 198 -6.20 12.46 12.70
N ILE A 199 -5.82 11.45 11.91
CA ILE A 199 -6.50 11.07 10.68
C ILE A 199 -6.82 9.58 10.78
N ARG A 200 -8.09 9.24 10.92
CA ARG A 200 -8.52 7.84 10.85
C ARG A 200 -8.75 7.45 9.40
N VAL A 201 -8.17 6.32 9.01
CA VAL A 201 -8.26 5.77 7.66
C VAL A 201 -9.27 4.62 7.63
N ARG A 202 -10.14 4.61 6.62
CA ARG A 202 -10.97 3.46 6.27
C ARG A 202 -10.64 2.98 4.87
N LEU A 203 -10.54 1.67 4.72
CA LEU A 203 -10.33 1.00 3.45
C LEU A 203 -11.68 0.53 2.92
N LEU A 204 -12.13 1.12 1.82
CA LEU A 204 -13.42 0.82 1.22
C LEU A 204 -13.17 0.00 -0.06
N SER A 205 -13.59 -1.27 -0.03
CA SER A 205 -13.56 -2.10 -1.25
C SER A 205 -14.52 -1.53 -2.31
N HIS A 206 -14.34 -1.92 -3.58
CA HIS A 206 -15.22 -1.49 -4.66
C HIS A 206 -16.71 -1.75 -4.37
N LEU A 207 -17.05 -2.85 -3.68
CA LEU A 207 -18.44 -3.16 -3.28
C LEU A 207 -19.01 -2.08 -2.35
N ALA A 208 -18.20 -1.53 -1.47
CA ALA A 208 -18.60 -0.44 -0.58
C ALA A 208 -18.82 0.89 -1.33
N LEU A 209 -18.24 1.02 -2.53
CA LEU A 209 -18.43 2.19 -3.40
C LEU A 209 -19.65 2.11 -4.31
N GLU A 210 -20.30 0.96 -4.41
CA GLU A 210 -21.57 0.84 -5.13
C GLU A 210 -22.72 1.55 -4.39
N ASN A 211 -22.55 1.80 -3.09
CA ASN A 211 -23.50 2.56 -2.27
C ASN A 211 -22.77 3.55 -1.33
N PRO A 212 -22.20 4.64 -1.88
CA PRO A 212 -21.41 5.60 -1.09
C PRO A 212 -22.29 6.38 -0.10
N GLU A 213 -23.58 6.57 -0.39
CA GLU A 213 -24.51 7.30 0.46
C GLU A 213 -24.69 6.63 1.82
N ALA A 214 -24.82 5.29 1.84
CA ALA A 214 -24.91 4.51 3.08
C ALA A 214 -23.64 4.62 3.94
N MET A 215 -22.48 4.89 3.34
CA MET A 215 -21.21 5.06 4.04
C MET A 215 -21.00 6.46 4.60
N LEU A 216 -21.64 7.46 3.98
CA LEU A 216 -21.52 8.87 4.35
C LEU A 216 -22.65 9.35 5.28
N TRP A 217 -23.53 8.45 5.73
CA TRP A 217 -24.54 8.80 6.72
C TRP A 217 -23.88 9.28 8.04
N PRO A 218 -24.35 10.41 8.60
CA PRO A 218 -23.75 10.99 9.82
C PRO A 218 -23.63 9.99 10.97
N GLU A 219 -24.60 9.10 11.16
CA GLU A 219 -24.58 8.06 12.20
C GLU A 219 -23.49 7.01 11.96
N ALA A 220 -23.25 6.64 10.69
CA ALA A 220 -22.17 5.74 10.31
C ALA A 220 -20.80 6.42 10.53
N LEU A 221 -20.68 7.70 10.14
CA LEU A 221 -19.47 8.50 10.35
C LEU A 221 -19.19 8.76 11.84
N ARG A 222 -20.22 8.95 12.67
CA ARG A 222 -20.08 9.10 14.14
C ARG A 222 -19.46 7.87 14.80
N ARG A 223 -19.72 6.67 14.28
CA ARG A 223 -19.06 5.43 14.77
C ARG A 223 -17.57 5.37 14.42
N LEU A 224 -17.14 6.20 13.47
CA LEU A 224 -15.73 6.33 13.08
C LEU A 224 -15.01 7.39 13.92
N VAL A 225 -15.65 8.00 14.91
CA VAL A 225 -14.99 8.93 15.84
C VAL A 225 -13.94 8.19 16.67
N VAL A 226 -12.73 8.74 16.73
CA VAL A 226 -11.66 8.19 17.58
C VAL A 226 -12.13 8.21 19.03
N PRO A 227 -12.21 7.05 19.72
CA PRO A 227 -12.68 7.01 21.10
C PRO A 227 -11.84 7.93 22.00
N LYS A 228 -12.51 8.48 23.01
CA LYS A 228 -12.05 9.55 23.90
C LYS A 228 -10.82 9.23 24.76
N GLU A 229 -10.34 7.98 24.77
CA GLU A 229 -9.33 7.51 25.71
C GLU A 229 -8.16 6.83 24.99
N ARG A 230 -7.04 7.56 24.88
CA ARG A 230 -5.67 7.03 24.93
C ARG A 230 -4.81 7.96 25.76
#